data_AF-A0A4U5R510-F1
#
_entry.id   AF-A0A4U5R510-F1
#
_cell.length_a   1.000
_cell.length_b   1.000
_cell.length_c   1.000
_cell.angle_alpha   90.00
_cell.angle_beta   90.00
_cell.angle_gamma   90.00
#
_symmetry.space_group_name_H-M   'P 1'
#
loop_
_entity.id
_entity.type
_entity.pdbx_description
1 polymer ?
#
loop_
_entity_poly.entity_id
_entity_poly.type
_entity_poly.pdbx_seq_one_letter_code
_entity_poly.pdbx_strand_id
1 'polypeptide(L)'
;MVGPLKFEGPCTAPVTLKVQGTLKAPSDPKRLRDDWVAFRNVEGLTVSGGGIFDGQGAIAWWRTIKTGDDCVSLGDGCQQINVEKVTCGPGHGISIGSLGRYHDEQPVIGVTVRNCTLTNTENGVRIKTWPASPSGVASNVNFEDIIMNNVSNPVLIDQEYCPYSNCLAKGTWNFFIYLNYLVFFYSEFSKEKKRTSYLMISSVFKVPSRVKISDVRFEGLRGTSATQVAVKMFLLRLRISTWYTMEKKGAQHLYAQT
;
A
#
# COMPACT_ATOMS: atom_id res chain seq x y z
N MET A 1 -23.94 6.22 2.26
CA MET A 1 -23.29 4.95 1.83
C MET A 1 -22.97 5.10 0.36
N VAL A 2 -21.75 4.75 -0.04
CA VAL A 2 -21.18 4.97 -1.38
C VAL A 2 -20.69 3.63 -1.91
N GLY A 3 -21.17 3.21 -3.08
CA GLY A 3 -20.72 1.99 -3.75
C GLY A 3 -19.26 2.07 -4.24
N PRO A 4 -18.78 1.05 -4.98
CA PRO A 4 -17.49 1.12 -5.65
C PRO A 4 -17.39 2.34 -6.56
N LEU A 5 -16.31 3.10 -6.43
CA LEU A 5 -15.95 4.20 -7.31
C LEU A 5 -14.71 3.80 -8.10
N LYS A 6 -14.84 3.78 -9.42
CA LYS A 6 -13.73 3.54 -10.35
C LYS A 6 -13.54 4.79 -11.20
N PHE A 7 -12.36 5.37 -11.13
CA PHE A 7 -11.94 6.49 -11.95
C PHE A 7 -10.93 5.97 -12.96
N GLU A 8 -11.33 5.93 -14.22
CA GLU A 8 -10.54 5.37 -15.30
C GLU A 8 -10.22 6.47 -16.30
N GLY A 9 -8.94 6.56 -16.68
CA GLY A 9 -8.49 7.46 -17.73
C GLY A 9 -8.28 6.75 -19.08
N PRO A 10 -7.56 7.41 -20.01
CA PRO A 10 -6.74 8.59 -19.79
C PRO A 10 -7.58 9.84 -19.50
N CYS A 11 -7.14 10.66 -18.56
CA CYS A 11 -7.73 11.97 -18.31
C CYS A 11 -7.08 13.01 -19.25
N THR A 12 -7.87 13.88 -19.87
CA THR A 12 -7.34 14.92 -20.76
C THR A 12 -6.85 16.17 -20.03
N ALA A 13 -7.10 16.25 -18.72
CA ALA A 13 -6.70 17.35 -17.85
C ALA A 13 -6.57 16.85 -16.40
N PRO A 14 -5.81 17.54 -15.54
CA PRO A 14 -5.73 17.22 -14.12
C PRO A 14 -7.10 17.20 -13.44
N VAL A 15 -7.31 16.22 -12.55
CA VAL A 15 -8.58 16.02 -11.85
C VAL A 15 -8.37 16.18 -10.35
N THR A 16 -9.27 16.91 -9.68
CA THR A 16 -9.28 16.98 -8.21
C THR A 16 -10.53 16.33 -7.65
N LEU A 17 -10.37 15.25 -6.88
CA LEU A 17 -11.42 14.67 -6.05
C LEU A 17 -11.38 15.31 -4.66
N LYS A 18 -12.32 16.21 -4.36
CA LYS A 18 -12.49 16.78 -3.02
C LYS A 18 -13.47 15.96 -2.20
N VAL A 19 -12.99 15.37 -1.11
CA VAL A 19 -13.77 14.65 -0.11
C VAL A 19 -13.86 15.52 1.14
N GLN A 20 -15.06 16.03 1.44
CA GLN A 20 -15.29 17.00 2.53
C GLN A 20 -16.16 16.44 3.67
N GLY A 21 -16.52 15.16 3.61
CA GLY A 21 -17.31 14.47 4.61
C GLY A 21 -16.94 13.00 4.69
N THR A 22 -17.79 12.19 5.32
CA THR A 22 -17.56 10.75 5.45
C THR A 22 -18.18 10.00 4.29
N LEU A 23 -17.34 9.57 3.34
CA LEU A 23 -17.71 8.51 2.40
C LEU A 23 -17.69 7.20 3.18
N LYS A 24 -18.74 6.39 3.01
CA LYS A 24 -18.92 5.17 3.79
C LYS A 24 -19.20 4.00 2.86
N ALA A 25 -18.33 3.00 2.87
CA ALA A 25 -18.41 1.82 2.02
C ALA A 25 -19.72 1.06 2.26
N PRO A 26 -20.17 0.20 1.33
CA PRO A 26 -21.30 -0.67 1.59
C PRO A 26 -20.99 -1.64 2.73
N SER A 27 -21.96 -1.87 3.61
CA SER A 27 -21.85 -2.87 4.68
C SER A 27 -22.06 -4.30 4.21
N ASP A 28 -22.62 -4.49 3.00
CA ASP A 28 -22.79 -5.81 2.37
C ASP A 28 -21.63 -6.09 1.39
N PRO A 29 -20.81 -7.12 1.65
CA PRO A 29 -19.67 -7.49 0.80
C PRO A 29 -19.98 -7.95 -0.59
N LYS A 30 -21.18 -8.45 -0.83
CA LYS A 30 -21.56 -8.81 -2.19
C LYS A 30 -21.56 -7.60 -3.13
N ARG A 31 -21.55 -6.38 -2.57
CA ARG A 31 -21.49 -5.10 -3.28
C ARG A 31 -20.08 -4.58 -3.53
N LEU A 32 -19.05 -5.19 -2.93
CA LEU A 32 -17.63 -4.89 -3.16
C LEU A 32 -16.97 -6.13 -3.76
N ARG A 33 -16.62 -6.07 -5.05
CA ARG A 33 -15.98 -7.21 -5.75
C ARG A 33 -14.45 -7.11 -5.79
N ASP A 34 -13.95 -5.88 -5.88
CA ASP A 34 -12.54 -5.51 -5.94
C ASP A 34 -12.32 -4.36 -4.93
N ASP A 35 -11.65 -3.30 -5.35
CA ASP A 35 -11.46 -2.06 -4.59
C ASP A 35 -12.75 -1.27 -4.35
N TRP A 36 -12.78 -0.51 -3.24
CA TRP A 36 -13.87 0.44 -2.98
C TRP A 36 -13.68 1.76 -3.74
N VAL A 37 -12.46 2.33 -3.71
CA VAL A 37 -12.12 3.53 -4.48
C VAL A 37 -10.83 3.26 -5.25
N ALA A 38 -10.93 3.13 -6.57
CA ALA A 38 -9.81 2.79 -7.44
C ALA A 38 -9.62 3.83 -8.55
N PHE A 39 -8.35 4.07 -8.85
CA PHE A 39 -7.89 4.89 -9.95
C PHE A 39 -7.05 4.03 -10.89
N ARG A 40 -7.28 4.15 -12.20
CA ARG A 40 -6.52 3.44 -13.24
C ARG A 40 -6.29 4.34 -14.45
N ASN A 41 -5.07 4.33 -14.96
CA ASN A 41 -4.65 5.09 -16.12
C ASN A 41 -4.96 6.59 -15.99
N VAL A 42 -4.83 7.14 -14.78
CA VAL A 42 -5.13 8.54 -14.48
C VAL A 42 -3.82 9.30 -14.37
N GLU A 43 -3.75 10.46 -15.02
CA GLU A 43 -2.62 11.38 -14.90
C GLU A 43 -3.07 12.69 -14.23
N GLY A 44 -2.27 13.20 -13.30
CA GLY A 44 -2.50 14.51 -12.67
C GLY A 44 -3.69 14.53 -11.70
N LEU A 45 -3.87 13.47 -10.91
CA LEU A 45 -4.94 13.38 -9.91
C LEU A 45 -4.53 14.00 -8.58
N THR A 46 -5.43 14.76 -7.96
CA THR A 46 -5.36 15.12 -6.54
C THR A 46 -6.58 14.63 -5.78
N VAL A 47 -6.40 13.78 -4.77
CA VAL A 47 -7.43 13.39 -3.79
C VAL A 47 -7.18 14.18 -2.50
N SER A 48 -8.11 15.03 -2.11
CA SER A 48 -7.94 15.89 -0.92
C SER A 48 -9.26 16.31 -0.30
N GLY A 49 -9.24 17.19 0.71
CA GLY A 49 -10.44 17.87 1.22
C GLY A 49 -10.74 17.67 2.70
N GLY A 50 -9.92 16.90 3.43
CA GLY A 50 -10.08 16.71 4.88
C GLY A 50 -11.08 15.62 5.27
N GLY A 51 -11.76 15.03 4.30
CA GLY A 51 -12.82 14.05 4.54
C GLY A 51 -12.32 12.65 4.90
N ILE A 52 -13.28 11.77 5.15
CA ILE A 52 -13.07 10.43 5.70
C ILE A 52 -13.57 9.38 4.70
N PHE A 53 -12.73 8.38 4.45
CA PHE A 53 -13.10 7.13 3.79
C PHE A 53 -13.31 6.04 4.85
N ASP A 54 -14.57 5.87 5.29
CA ASP A 54 -15.01 4.82 6.20
C ASP A 54 -15.25 3.52 5.42
N GLY A 55 -14.23 2.66 5.38
CA GLY A 55 -14.28 1.37 4.71
C GLY A 55 -15.15 0.32 5.43
N GLN A 56 -15.64 0.61 6.64
CA GLN A 56 -16.46 -0.30 7.46
C GLN A 56 -15.85 -1.68 7.77
N GLY A 57 -14.53 -1.86 7.62
CA GLY A 57 -13.84 -3.15 7.84
C GLY A 57 -14.07 -3.78 9.23
N ALA A 58 -14.31 -2.99 10.28
CA ALA A 58 -14.60 -3.52 11.62
C ALA A 58 -15.94 -4.29 11.72
N ILE A 59 -16.92 -4.02 10.85
CA ILE A 59 -18.16 -4.83 10.77
C ILE A 59 -17.92 -6.11 9.95
N ALA A 60 -16.83 -6.13 9.18
CA ALA A 60 -16.53 -7.14 8.19
C ALA A 60 -15.52 -8.18 8.64
N TRP A 61 -14.52 -7.83 9.45
CA TRP A 61 -13.40 -8.73 9.77
C TRP A 61 -13.74 -9.82 10.80
N TRP A 62 -14.85 -9.71 11.53
CA TRP A 62 -15.31 -10.75 12.48
C TRP A 62 -16.33 -11.72 11.88
N ARG A 63 -16.85 -11.43 10.68
CA ARG A 63 -17.64 -12.38 9.89
C ARG A 63 -16.81 -12.74 8.65
N THR A 64 -16.96 -13.93 8.10
CA THR A 64 -16.19 -14.42 6.93
C THR A 64 -16.50 -13.68 5.62
N ILE A 65 -16.93 -12.41 5.67
CA ILE A 65 -17.52 -11.68 4.56
C ILE A 65 -16.71 -10.39 4.30
N LYS A 66 -15.95 -10.37 3.20
CA LYS A 66 -14.93 -9.37 2.81
C LYS A 66 -15.51 -7.99 2.45
N THR A 67 -15.85 -7.16 3.45
CA THR A 67 -16.02 -5.69 3.26
C THR A 67 -14.92 -4.91 3.92
N GLY A 68 -14.53 -3.79 3.32
CA GLY A 68 -13.36 -3.02 3.76
C GLY A 68 -12.11 -3.45 3.00
N ASP A 69 -12.02 -2.96 1.77
CA ASP A 69 -10.83 -3.09 0.92
C ASP A 69 -9.94 -1.84 1.06
N ASP A 70 -9.13 -1.54 0.05
CA ASP A 70 -8.30 -0.34 -0.01
C ASP A 70 -9.15 0.93 0.09
N CYS A 71 -8.70 1.87 0.93
CA CYS A 71 -9.24 3.21 1.05
C CYS A 71 -9.04 3.99 -0.25
N VAL A 72 -7.82 3.91 -0.80
CA VAL A 72 -7.44 4.43 -2.11
C VAL A 72 -6.56 3.37 -2.75
N SER A 73 -6.91 2.95 -3.97
CA SER A 73 -6.19 1.97 -4.76
C SER A 73 -5.70 2.61 -6.07
N LEU A 74 -4.39 2.64 -6.27
CA LEU A 74 -3.75 3.22 -7.46
C LEU A 74 -3.22 2.08 -8.34
N GLY A 75 -3.90 1.82 -9.45
CA GLY A 75 -3.55 0.75 -10.37
C GLY A 75 -2.66 1.19 -11.52
N ASP A 76 -2.49 0.26 -12.47
CA ASP A 76 -1.88 0.46 -13.79
C ASP A 76 -2.09 1.87 -14.37
N GLY A 77 -1.00 2.50 -14.82
CA GLY A 77 -1.00 3.78 -15.56
C GLY A 77 -1.27 5.03 -14.72
N CYS A 78 -1.36 4.93 -13.40
CA CYS A 78 -1.51 6.10 -12.54
C CYS A 78 -0.21 6.91 -12.46
N GLN A 79 -0.24 8.17 -12.89
CA GLN A 79 0.94 9.04 -12.93
C GLN A 79 0.65 10.42 -12.31
N GLN A 80 1.63 10.99 -11.61
CA GLN A 80 1.53 12.32 -10.98
C GLN A 80 0.30 12.42 -10.06
N ILE A 81 0.25 11.52 -9.06
CA ILE A 81 -0.88 11.37 -8.15
C ILE A 81 -0.54 11.96 -6.78
N ASN A 82 -1.40 12.85 -6.28
CA ASN A 82 -1.33 13.37 -4.92
C ASN A 82 -2.53 12.91 -4.10
N VAL A 83 -2.29 12.27 -2.96
CA VAL A 83 -3.31 11.93 -1.95
C VAL A 83 -2.97 12.66 -0.68
N GLU A 84 -3.80 13.64 -0.29
CA GLU A 84 -3.44 14.57 0.77
C GLU A 84 -4.58 14.84 1.74
N LYS A 85 -4.29 14.91 3.04
CA LYS A 85 -5.27 15.35 4.05
C LYS A 85 -6.55 14.51 4.01
N VAL A 86 -6.40 13.19 3.92
CA VAL A 86 -7.52 12.25 3.99
C VAL A 86 -7.36 11.34 5.20
N THR A 87 -8.50 10.95 5.77
CA THR A 87 -8.54 9.94 6.82
C THR A 87 -9.11 8.64 6.28
N CYS A 88 -8.39 7.54 6.48
CA CYS A 88 -8.79 6.20 6.03
C CYS A 88 -9.05 5.27 7.20
N GLY A 89 -10.09 4.45 7.06
CA GLY A 89 -10.26 3.23 7.85
C GLY A 89 -11.60 3.13 8.56
N PRO A 90 -11.94 1.95 9.08
CA PRO A 90 -11.19 0.69 8.97
C PRO A 90 -11.23 0.08 7.54
N GLY A 91 -10.17 -0.63 7.11
CA GLY A 91 -10.00 -1.16 5.74
C GLY A 91 -8.56 -1.63 5.46
N HIS A 92 -8.16 -1.85 4.20
CA HIS A 92 -6.81 -2.35 3.85
C HIS A 92 -5.71 -1.28 3.79
N GLY A 93 -6.05 0.01 3.90
CA GLY A 93 -5.09 1.11 3.83
C GLY A 93 -5.06 1.81 2.47
N ILE A 94 -3.98 2.53 2.17
CA ILE A 94 -3.73 3.12 0.86
C ILE A 94 -2.78 2.21 0.10
N SER A 95 -3.18 1.76 -1.09
CA SER A 95 -2.43 0.77 -1.87
C SER A 95 -2.05 1.27 -3.26
N ILE A 96 -0.84 0.92 -3.69
CA ILE A 96 -0.43 0.89 -5.10
C ILE A 96 -0.50 -0.56 -5.59
N GLY A 97 -1.10 -0.78 -6.75
CA GLY A 97 -1.29 -2.08 -7.37
C GLY A 97 -2.68 -2.70 -7.14
N SER A 98 -2.88 -3.97 -7.49
CA SER A 98 -1.83 -4.93 -7.81
C SER A 98 -1.18 -4.68 -9.17
N LEU A 99 0.15 -4.68 -9.21
CA LEU A 99 0.96 -4.53 -10.42
C LEU A 99 1.46 -5.87 -10.94
N GLY A 100 1.61 -5.99 -12.25
CA GLY A 100 2.11 -7.16 -12.98
C GLY A 100 1.09 -8.27 -13.17
N ARG A 101 -0.20 -7.95 -13.13
CA ARG A 101 -1.24 -8.90 -13.49
C ARG A 101 -1.37 -9.04 -15.00
N TYR A 102 -1.15 -7.95 -15.75
CA TYR A 102 -1.30 -7.88 -17.21
C TYR A 102 0.04 -7.59 -17.91
N HIS A 103 0.14 -7.95 -19.20
CA HIS A 103 1.40 -7.90 -19.96
C HIS A 103 1.85 -6.51 -20.38
N ASP A 104 0.92 -5.56 -20.49
CA ASP A 104 1.16 -4.22 -21.04
C ASP A 104 0.74 -3.12 -20.06
N GLU A 105 0.88 -3.39 -18.75
CA GLU A 105 0.62 -2.40 -17.73
C GLU A 105 1.55 -1.19 -17.92
N GLN A 106 0.94 -0.01 -17.99
CA GLN A 106 1.60 1.27 -17.93
C GLN A 106 2.18 1.52 -16.53
N PRO A 107 3.27 2.29 -16.44
CA PRO A 107 3.97 2.46 -15.19
C PRO A 107 3.17 3.32 -14.21
N VAL A 108 3.40 3.10 -12.91
CA VAL A 108 2.89 3.95 -11.84
C VAL A 108 4.01 4.86 -11.36
N ILE A 109 3.95 6.16 -11.67
CA ILE A 109 5.08 7.07 -11.46
C ILE A 109 4.65 8.36 -10.77
N GLY A 110 5.42 8.82 -9.79
CA GLY A 110 5.20 10.12 -9.15
C GLY A 110 3.95 10.09 -8.30
N VAL A 111 3.94 9.22 -7.28
CA VAL A 111 2.85 9.12 -6.32
C VAL A 111 3.29 9.76 -5.00
N THR A 112 2.57 10.74 -4.51
CA THR A 112 2.78 11.34 -3.20
C THR A 112 1.55 11.14 -2.34
N VAL A 113 1.70 10.46 -1.20
CA VAL A 113 0.68 10.36 -0.16
C VAL A 113 1.19 11.10 1.06
N ARG A 114 0.51 12.18 1.46
CA ARG A 114 1.00 13.01 2.57
C ARG A 114 -0.06 13.60 3.48
N ASN A 115 0.29 13.87 4.73
CA ASN A 115 -0.62 14.46 5.72
C ASN A 115 -1.91 13.63 5.89
N CYS A 116 -1.79 12.30 5.87
CA CYS A 116 -2.92 11.39 5.92
C CYS A 116 -3.00 10.72 7.30
N THR A 117 -4.21 10.33 7.70
CA THR A 117 -4.41 9.55 8.93
C THR A 117 -5.06 8.21 8.60
N LEU A 118 -4.45 7.12 9.04
CA LEU A 118 -5.01 5.78 8.90
C LEU A 118 -5.33 5.23 10.28
N THR A 119 -6.57 4.80 10.48
CA THR A 119 -7.06 4.33 11.77
C THR A 119 -7.72 2.97 11.65
N ASN A 120 -7.31 2.02 12.48
CA ASN A 120 -7.84 0.65 12.50
C ASN A 120 -7.78 -0.06 11.13
N THR A 121 -6.77 0.22 10.32
CA THR A 121 -6.57 -0.43 9.01
C THR A 121 -5.68 -1.66 9.13
N GLU A 122 -5.82 -2.58 8.18
CA GLU A 122 -4.90 -3.72 8.05
C GLU A 122 -3.51 -3.21 7.67
N ASN A 123 -3.41 -2.36 6.66
CA ASN A 123 -2.14 -1.78 6.26
C ASN A 123 -2.21 -0.25 6.34
N GLY A 124 -1.05 0.37 6.55
CA GLY A 124 -0.92 1.81 6.43
C GLY A 124 -0.85 2.17 4.96
N VAL A 125 0.36 1.97 4.43
CA VAL A 125 0.64 2.09 3.00
C VAL A 125 1.15 0.76 2.48
N ARG A 126 0.66 0.38 1.30
CA ARG A 126 0.92 -0.93 0.71
C ARG A 126 1.28 -0.84 -0.76
N ILE A 127 2.26 -1.62 -1.20
CA ILE A 127 2.52 -1.86 -2.62
C ILE A 127 2.30 -3.35 -2.88
N LYS A 128 1.43 -3.68 -3.83
CA LYS A 128 1.03 -5.04 -4.19
C LYS A 128 1.58 -5.39 -5.57
N THR A 129 2.36 -6.45 -5.68
CA THR A 129 2.83 -6.96 -6.98
C THR A 129 2.61 -8.45 -7.10
N TRP A 130 2.29 -8.93 -8.30
CA TRP A 130 2.13 -10.37 -8.55
C TRP A 130 3.49 -11.10 -8.56
N PRO A 131 3.55 -12.36 -8.08
CA PRO A 131 4.81 -13.09 -7.92
C PRO A 131 5.47 -13.46 -9.27
N ALA A 132 4.66 -13.70 -10.31
CA ALA A 132 5.13 -13.90 -11.67
C ALA A 132 4.46 -12.90 -12.59
N SER A 133 5.21 -11.84 -12.84
CA SER A 133 4.72 -10.66 -13.49
C SER A 133 5.42 -10.46 -14.83
N PRO A 134 4.71 -9.96 -15.84
CA PRO A 134 5.30 -9.21 -16.93
C PRO A 134 6.12 -8.03 -16.39
N SER A 135 6.95 -7.43 -17.24
CA SER A 135 7.78 -6.31 -16.82
C SER A 135 6.91 -5.09 -16.51
N GLY A 136 7.17 -4.45 -15.38
CA GLY A 136 6.42 -3.27 -14.94
C GLY A 136 7.28 -2.37 -14.07
N VAL A 137 6.82 -1.14 -13.83
CA VAL A 137 7.56 -0.17 -13.02
C VAL A 137 6.60 0.55 -12.10
N ALA A 138 6.98 0.66 -10.83
CA ALA A 138 6.49 1.73 -9.96
C ALA A 138 7.68 2.51 -9.42
N SER A 139 7.67 3.84 -9.62
CA SER A 139 8.81 4.66 -9.24
C SER A 139 8.44 6.05 -8.75
N ASN A 140 9.35 6.67 -8.00
CA ASN A 140 9.15 7.99 -7.42
C ASN A 140 7.87 8.03 -6.56
N VAL A 141 7.85 7.17 -5.54
CA VAL A 141 6.72 7.04 -4.61
C VAL A 141 7.13 7.58 -3.26
N ASN A 142 6.41 8.58 -2.77
CA ASN A 142 6.66 9.22 -1.48
C ASN A 142 5.46 9.05 -0.55
N PHE A 143 5.74 8.63 0.68
CA PHE A 143 4.79 8.52 1.78
C PHE A 143 5.30 9.40 2.94
N GLU A 144 4.61 10.50 3.24
CA GLU A 144 5.13 11.54 4.14
C GLU A 144 4.08 11.98 5.16
N ASP A 145 4.48 12.26 6.40
CA ASP A 145 3.57 12.78 7.44
C ASP A 145 2.28 11.94 7.59
N ILE A 146 2.43 10.62 7.69
CA ILE A 146 1.31 9.70 7.83
C ILE A 146 1.15 9.29 9.28
N ILE A 147 -0.01 9.62 9.86
CA ILE A 147 -0.39 9.18 11.20
C ILE A 147 -1.10 7.84 11.09
N MET A 148 -0.65 6.85 11.83
CA MET A 148 -1.15 5.48 11.78
C MET A 148 -1.55 4.99 13.17
N ASN A 149 -2.86 5.03 13.43
CA ASN A 149 -3.47 4.68 14.69
C ASN A 149 -4.03 3.26 14.65
N ASN A 150 -3.45 2.35 15.44
CA ASN A 150 -3.84 0.95 15.51
C ASN A 150 -3.86 0.26 14.13
N VAL A 151 -2.88 0.58 13.30
CA VAL A 151 -2.68 -0.03 11.98
C VAL A 151 -1.97 -1.36 12.12
N SER A 152 -2.36 -2.37 11.34
CA SER A 152 -1.73 -3.69 11.47
C SER A 152 -0.30 -3.70 10.92
N ASN A 153 -0.11 -3.53 9.61
CA ASN A 153 1.17 -3.43 8.91
C ASN A 153 1.38 -1.99 8.41
N PRO A 154 2.14 -1.14 9.12
CA PRO A 154 2.30 0.26 8.73
C PRO A 154 2.84 0.47 7.31
N VAL A 155 3.88 -0.25 6.92
CA VAL A 155 4.39 -0.29 5.55
C VAL A 155 4.48 -1.74 5.09
N LEU A 156 3.84 -2.08 3.98
CA LEU A 156 3.89 -3.41 3.38
C LEU A 156 4.24 -3.33 1.90
N ILE A 157 5.32 -3.99 1.49
CA ILE A 157 5.60 -4.28 0.08
C ILE A 157 5.37 -5.78 -0.11
N ASP A 158 4.20 -6.13 -0.61
CA ASP A 158 3.78 -7.49 -0.88
C ASP A 158 4.17 -7.88 -2.30
N GLN A 159 5.25 -8.66 -2.41
CA GLN A 159 5.78 -9.09 -3.70
C GLN A 159 5.06 -10.30 -4.30
N GLU A 160 4.12 -10.87 -3.56
CA GLU A 160 3.47 -12.14 -3.87
C GLU A 160 1.95 -12.02 -3.81
N TYR A 161 1.45 -10.81 -4.06
CA TYR A 161 0.03 -10.52 -3.95
C TYR A 161 -0.78 -11.49 -4.82
N CYS A 162 -1.55 -12.33 -4.13
CA CYS A 162 -2.24 -13.47 -4.70
C CYS A 162 -3.58 -13.67 -3.99
N PRO A 163 -4.60 -12.85 -4.31
CA PRO A 163 -5.87 -12.87 -3.60
C PRO A 163 -6.73 -14.12 -3.88
N TYR A 164 -6.35 -14.94 -4.86
CA TYR A 164 -7.06 -16.16 -5.29
C TYR A 164 -6.09 -17.33 -5.46
N SER A 165 -6.55 -18.57 -5.34
CA SER A 165 -5.69 -19.77 -5.32
C SER A 165 -5.01 -20.14 -6.66
N ASN A 166 -5.17 -19.34 -7.72
CA ASN A 166 -4.67 -19.64 -9.07
C ASN A 166 -3.52 -18.74 -9.55
N CYS A 167 -2.69 -18.20 -8.66
CA CYS A 167 -1.54 -17.35 -9.03
C CYS A 167 -0.31 -18.12 -9.53
N LEU A 168 -0.49 -19.38 -9.97
CA LEU A 168 0.61 -20.20 -10.46
C LEU A 168 1.13 -19.64 -11.78
N ALA A 169 2.36 -19.16 -11.72
CA ALA A 169 3.22 -18.87 -12.85
C ALA A 169 3.44 -20.12 -13.71
N LYS A 170 2.65 -20.29 -14.78
CA LYS A 170 3.14 -21.04 -15.93
C LYS A 170 4.00 -20.06 -16.75
N GLY A 171 5.31 -19.97 -16.48
CA GLY A 171 6.17 -19.18 -17.36
C GLY A 171 7.62 -18.99 -16.90
N THR A 172 8.54 -19.37 -17.80
CA THR A 172 9.99 -19.17 -17.80
C THR A 172 10.42 -17.71 -18.11
N TRP A 173 9.58 -16.73 -17.80
CA TRP A 173 9.79 -15.34 -18.21
C TRP A 173 10.91 -14.64 -17.43
N ASN A 174 11.80 -13.91 -18.11
CA ASN A 174 12.92 -13.15 -17.51
C ASN A 174 12.55 -11.70 -17.13
N PHE A 175 11.27 -11.41 -16.96
CA PHE A 175 10.77 -10.07 -16.68
C PHE A 175 10.78 -9.75 -15.17
N PHE A 176 10.88 -8.46 -14.86
CA PHE A 176 10.92 -7.94 -13.50
C PHE A 176 9.96 -6.77 -13.34
N ILE A 177 9.32 -6.67 -12.17
CA ILE A 177 8.75 -5.42 -11.70
C ILE A 177 9.85 -4.64 -11.00
N TYR A 178 10.02 -3.38 -11.36
CA TYR A 178 10.97 -2.48 -10.73
C TYR A 178 10.24 -1.53 -9.79
N LEU A 179 10.56 -1.60 -8.50
CA LEU A 179 10.15 -0.65 -7.48
C LEU A 179 11.37 0.20 -7.10
N ASN A 180 11.43 1.45 -7.56
CA ASN A 180 12.60 2.29 -7.35
C ASN A 180 12.22 3.66 -6.78
N TYR A 181 13.10 4.27 -6.00
CA TYR A 181 12.87 5.58 -5.37
C TYR A 181 11.59 5.57 -4.53
N LEU A 182 11.54 4.67 -3.55
CA LEU A 182 10.46 4.60 -2.57
C LEU A 182 10.90 5.33 -1.31
N VAL A 183 10.14 6.34 -0.88
CA VAL A 183 10.52 7.15 0.27
C VAL A 183 9.41 7.20 1.30
N PHE A 184 9.77 6.98 2.56
CA PHE A 184 8.86 6.98 3.70
C PHE A 184 9.39 7.96 4.76
N PHE A 185 8.73 9.10 4.90
CA PHE A 185 9.11 10.22 5.75
C PHE A 185 8.13 10.44 6.91
N TYR A 186 8.67 10.80 8.08
CA TYR A 186 7.95 11.48 9.18
C TYR A 186 6.60 10.88 9.58
N SER A 187 6.49 9.56 9.53
CA SER A 187 5.24 8.87 9.88
C SER A 187 5.24 8.44 11.35
N GLU A 188 4.10 8.65 12.02
CA GLU A 188 3.90 8.31 13.43
C GLU A 188 2.96 7.12 13.58
N PHE A 189 3.35 6.14 14.39
CA PHE A 189 2.61 4.89 14.54
C PHE A 189 2.33 4.58 16.01
N SER A 190 1.08 4.27 16.33
CA SER A 190 0.69 3.75 17.65
C SER A 190 -0.04 2.43 17.50
N LYS A 191 0.34 1.43 18.30
CA LYS A 191 -0.28 0.11 18.24
C LYS A 191 -0.43 -0.56 19.60
N GLU A 192 -1.63 -1.06 19.86
CA GLU A 192 -1.99 -1.75 21.10
C GLU A 192 -1.91 -3.30 21.00
N LYS A 193 -1.81 -3.89 19.79
CA LYS A 193 -1.92 -5.35 19.56
C LYS A 193 -0.60 -6.06 19.18
N LYS A 194 -0.31 -7.16 19.90
CA LYS A 194 0.94 -7.96 20.01
C LYS A 194 1.53 -8.63 18.74
N ARG A 195 1.11 -8.34 17.50
CA ARG A 195 1.39 -9.27 16.36
C ARG A 195 1.97 -8.69 15.07
N THR A 196 2.74 -7.59 15.07
CA THR A 196 3.20 -7.05 13.78
C THR A 196 4.55 -6.35 13.80
N SER A 197 5.04 -6.14 12.59
CA SER A 197 6.31 -5.52 12.20
C SER A 197 6.01 -4.29 11.33
N TYR A 198 6.74 -3.19 11.53
CA TYR A 198 6.52 -1.87 10.92
C TYR A 198 6.71 -1.83 9.42
N LEU A 199 7.75 -2.50 8.94
CA LEU A 199 8.03 -2.68 7.54
C LEU A 199 8.06 -4.18 7.30
N MET A 200 7.25 -4.64 6.36
CA MET A 200 7.31 -6.00 5.84
C MET A 200 7.54 -5.89 4.33
N ILE A 201 8.63 -6.48 3.87
CA ILE A 201 8.82 -6.83 2.46
C ILE A 201 8.68 -8.35 2.45
N SER A 202 7.67 -8.89 1.78
CA SER A 202 7.36 -10.33 1.86
C SER A 202 7.60 -11.03 0.53
N SER A 203 8.42 -12.08 0.57
CA SER A 203 8.41 -13.19 -0.40
C SER A 203 8.41 -14.52 0.36
N VAL A 204 7.33 -15.29 0.25
CA VAL A 204 7.06 -16.53 0.98
C VAL A 204 7.08 -17.76 0.05
N PHE A 205 7.07 -17.60 -1.27
CA PHE A 205 7.17 -18.71 -2.22
C PHE A 205 8.58 -19.31 -2.25
N LYS A 206 8.66 -20.62 -2.53
CA LYS A 206 9.94 -21.33 -2.72
C LYS A 206 10.71 -20.88 -3.97
N VAL A 207 10.08 -20.09 -4.85
CA VAL A 207 10.69 -19.47 -6.04
C VAL A 207 11.21 -18.08 -5.70
N PRO A 208 12.39 -17.65 -6.22
CA PRO A 208 12.87 -16.29 -6.00
C PRO A 208 11.86 -15.24 -6.49
N SER A 209 11.61 -14.22 -5.67
CA SER A 209 10.84 -13.04 -6.07
C SER A 209 11.44 -12.42 -7.33
N ARG A 210 10.61 -12.13 -8.33
CA ARG A 210 11.01 -11.45 -9.58
C ARG A 210 10.80 -9.94 -9.52
N VAL A 211 10.55 -9.41 -8.32
CA VAL A 211 10.38 -7.99 -8.08
C VAL A 211 11.73 -7.44 -7.62
N LYS A 212 12.27 -6.49 -8.37
CA LYS A 212 13.50 -5.75 -8.04
C LYS A 212 13.13 -4.49 -7.29
N ILE A 213 13.74 -4.28 -6.14
CA ILE A 213 13.54 -3.10 -5.32
C ILE A 213 14.88 -2.38 -5.20
N SER A 214 14.94 -1.09 -5.53
CA SER A 214 16.12 -0.24 -5.31
C SER A 214 15.73 1.10 -4.68
N ASP A 215 16.71 1.78 -4.10
CA ASP A 215 16.59 3.18 -3.67
C ASP A 215 15.40 3.42 -2.73
N VAL A 216 15.27 2.55 -1.72
CA VAL A 216 14.27 2.72 -0.65
C VAL A 216 14.87 3.50 0.50
N ARG A 217 14.26 4.62 0.85
CA ARG A 217 14.67 5.45 2.00
C ARG A 217 13.55 5.50 3.03
N PHE A 218 13.93 5.33 4.29
CA PHE A 218 13.08 5.58 5.44
C PHE A 218 13.73 6.67 6.26
N GLU A 219 12.97 7.65 6.72
CA GLU A 219 13.50 8.74 7.54
C GLU A 219 12.43 9.29 8.48
N GLY A 220 12.81 9.61 9.72
CA GLY A 220 11.91 10.25 10.66
C GLY A 220 10.73 9.39 11.15
N LEU A 221 10.74 8.07 10.94
CA LEU A 221 9.72 7.17 11.45
C LEU A 221 9.73 7.13 12.99
N ARG A 222 8.56 7.29 13.63
CA ARG A 222 8.42 7.32 15.10
C ARG A 222 7.20 6.52 15.53
N GLY A 223 7.25 5.83 16.68
CA GLY A 223 6.07 5.10 17.16
C GLY A 223 6.32 4.07 18.25
N THR A 224 5.25 3.43 18.70
CA THR A 224 5.26 2.42 19.78
C THR A 224 4.76 1.07 19.29
N SER A 225 5.56 0.00 19.49
CA SER A 225 5.19 -1.36 19.09
C SER A 225 4.73 -2.18 20.28
N ALA A 226 3.71 -3.01 20.06
CA ALA A 226 3.28 -4.03 21.01
C ALA A 226 4.16 -5.30 20.97
N THR A 227 5.14 -5.37 20.07
CA THR A 227 6.14 -6.45 19.95
C THR A 227 7.56 -5.91 20.20
N GLN A 228 8.48 -6.80 20.59
CA GLN A 228 9.90 -6.42 20.71
C GLN A 228 10.55 -6.10 19.36
N VAL A 229 10.06 -6.71 18.27
CA VAL A 229 10.56 -6.46 16.91
C VAL A 229 9.69 -5.40 16.26
N ALA A 230 10.17 -4.17 16.34
CA ALA A 230 9.59 -3.02 15.67
C ALA A 230 9.59 -3.25 14.15
N VAL A 231 10.74 -3.37 13.50
CA VAL A 231 10.87 -3.51 12.04
C VAL A 231 11.24 -4.96 11.70
N LYS A 232 10.62 -5.58 10.68
CA LYS A 232 10.96 -6.94 10.25
C LYS A 232 11.00 -7.06 8.74
N MET A 233 12.20 -6.95 8.19
CA MET A 233 12.43 -7.14 6.77
C MET A 233 12.63 -8.64 6.48
N PHE A 234 11.81 -9.24 5.62
CA PHE A 234 12.08 -10.58 5.09
C PHE A 234 12.77 -10.41 3.73
N LEU A 235 14.10 -10.47 3.72
CA LEU A 235 14.90 -10.21 2.52
C LEU A 235 15.32 -11.49 1.77
N LEU A 236 14.74 -12.64 2.12
CA LEU A 236 15.09 -13.93 1.53
C LEU A 236 15.08 -13.85 0.00
N ARG A 237 16.29 -13.81 -0.58
CA ARG A 237 16.59 -13.82 -2.03
C ARG A 237 16.40 -12.51 -2.80
N LEU A 238 16.41 -11.36 -2.14
CA LEU A 238 16.47 -10.07 -2.81
C LEU A 238 17.92 -9.70 -3.21
N ARG A 239 18.14 -9.28 -4.46
CA ARG A 239 19.35 -8.55 -4.87
C ARG A 239 19.11 -7.06 -4.59
N ILE A 240 19.41 -6.63 -3.37
CA ILE A 240 19.22 -5.25 -2.93
C ILE A 240 20.55 -4.49 -2.97
N SER A 241 20.54 -3.31 -3.57
CA SER A 241 21.51 -2.23 -3.33
C SER A 241 20.76 -1.10 -2.61
N THR A 242 20.58 -1.19 -1.29
CA THR A 242 19.82 -0.18 -0.52
C THR A 242 20.60 0.22 0.72
N TRP A 243 20.61 1.51 1.02
CA TRP A 243 21.14 2.11 2.25
C TRP A 243 19.97 2.50 3.13
N TYR A 244 19.98 2.11 4.41
CA TYR A 244 18.91 2.43 5.37
C TYR A 244 19.45 3.37 6.45
N THR A 245 18.74 4.48 6.75
CA THR A 245 19.05 5.38 7.87
C THR A 245 17.82 5.49 8.77
N MET A 246 17.81 4.76 9.89
CA MET A 246 16.73 4.84 10.88
C MET A 246 17.21 5.64 12.10
N GLU A 247 16.70 6.85 12.31
CA GLU A 247 17.00 7.63 13.52
C GLU A 247 15.98 7.33 14.63
N LYS A 248 16.48 6.93 15.81
CA LYS A 248 15.68 6.46 16.95
C LYS A 248 15.48 7.57 17.99
N LYS A 249 14.23 7.77 18.43
CA LYS A 249 13.91 8.30 19.77
C LYS A 249 12.96 7.32 20.47
N GLY A 250 13.42 6.69 21.56
CA GLY A 250 12.60 5.80 22.40
C GLY A 250 12.89 4.29 22.22
N ALA A 251 12.85 3.54 23.33
CA ALA A 251 13.41 2.20 23.46
C ALA A 251 12.56 1.09 22.82
N GLN A 252 13.11 0.44 21.78
CA GLN A 252 12.95 -0.99 21.43
C GLN A 252 14.03 -1.37 20.40
N HIS A 253 14.33 -2.67 20.25
CA HIS A 253 15.43 -3.19 19.43
C HIS A 253 15.01 -3.32 17.95
N LEU A 254 15.86 -2.85 17.03
CA LEU A 254 15.72 -3.05 15.59
C LEU A 254 16.49 -4.32 15.22
N TYR A 255 15.81 -5.31 14.62
CA TYR A 255 16.46 -6.51 14.09
C TYR A 255 16.25 -6.55 12.57
N ALA A 256 17.33 -6.41 11.80
CA ALA A 256 17.35 -6.86 10.42
C ALA A 256 17.81 -8.33 10.43
N GLN A 257 16.95 -9.25 10.00
CA GLN A 257 17.35 -10.65 9.74
C GLN A 257 17.53 -10.79 8.23
N THR A 258 18.76 -11.03 7.80
CA THR A 258 19.13 -11.36 6.41
C THR A 258 18.96 -12.85 6.15
#